data_AF-A0A7W1CE63-F1
#
_entry.id   AF-A0A7W1CE63-F1
#
_cell.length_a   1.000
_cell.length_b   1.000
_cell.length_c   1.000
_cell.angle_alpha   90.00
_cell.angle_beta   90.00
_cell.angle_gamma   90.00
#
_symmetry.space_group_name_H-M   'P 1'
#
loop_
_entity.id
_entity.type
_entity.pdbx_description
1 polymer ?
#
loop_
_entity_poly.entity_id
_entity_poly.type
_entity_poly.pdbx_seq_one_letter_code
_entity_poly.pdbx_strand_id
1 'polypeptide(L)'
;TLTNLVGKRFTATHMAFGAIHEMSTTQGYRRLVDLANHPVLSEILRGVIREESAHTQFYRSVARIELQKSEISQKLSRFLIKHFWAPVGSGAKPKEESDYTIATLFSGDEGLEWIDKNVSQRIQTLPGFAGLTKVSDKIGEIVALKTLSV
;
A
#
# COMPACT_ATOMS: atom_id res chain seq x y z
N THR A 1 21.17 7.07 -23.09
CA THR A 1 20.45 8.37 -22.97
C THR A 1 19.95 8.55 -21.55
N LEU A 2 19.82 9.80 -21.08
CA LEU A 2 19.10 10.15 -19.84
C LEU A 2 17.75 9.41 -19.73
N THR A 3 17.08 9.17 -20.86
CA THR A 3 15.84 8.37 -21.00
C THR A 3 15.97 6.92 -20.50
N ASN A 4 17.11 6.22 -20.73
CA ASN A 4 17.33 4.86 -20.21
C ASN A 4 17.66 4.86 -18.72
N LEU A 5 18.29 5.93 -18.23
CA LEU A 5 18.60 6.14 -16.82
C LEU A 5 17.31 6.44 -16.04
N VAL A 6 16.43 7.29 -16.59
CA VAL A 6 15.09 7.56 -16.07
C VAL A 6 14.22 6.32 -16.16
N GLY A 7 14.20 5.60 -17.29
CA GLY A 7 13.40 4.38 -17.47
C GLY A 7 13.72 3.27 -16.46
N LYS A 8 15.00 2.92 -16.28
CA LYS A 8 15.40 1.88 -15.30
C LYS A 8 15.19 2.32 -13.84
N ARG A 9 15.45 3.60 -13.51
CA ARG A 9 15.18 4.16 -12.18
C ARG A 9 13.67 4.27 -11.90
N PHE A 10 12.89 4.48 -12.95
CA PHE A 10 11.44 4.48 -12.90
C PHE A 10 10.90 3.06 -12.69
N THR A 11 11.52 2.01 -13.26
CA THR A 11 11.12 0.62 -13.00
C THR A 11 11.14 0.29 -11.52
N ALA A 12 12.23 0.58 -10.79
CA ALA A 12 12.31 0.34 -9.34
C ALA A 12 11.18 1.04 -8.58
N THR A 13 10.92 2.30 -8.93
CA THR A 13 9.87 3.11 -8.32
C THR A 13 8.49 2.56 -8.63
N HIS A 14 8.19 2.31 -9.90
CA HIS A 14 6.91 1.79 -10.36
C HIS A 14 6.59 0.44 -9.73
N MET A 15 7.58 -0.46 -9.64
CA MET A 15 7.41 -1.76 -9.00
C MET A 15 7.19 -1.63 -7.49
N ALA A 16 7.89 -0.71 -6.81
CA ALA A 16 7.67 -0.46 -5.39
C ALA A 16 6.28 0.15 -5.11
N PHE A 17 5.81 1.09 -5.95
CA PHE A 17 4.45 1.62 -5.89
C PHE A 17 3.40 0.52 -6.10
N GLY A 18 3.56 -0.30 -7.15
CA GLY A 18 2.69 -1.44 -7.42
C GLY A 18 2.63 -2.39 -6.22
N ALA A 19 3.78 -2.75 -5.65
CA ALA A 19 3.82 -3.60 -4.46
C ALA A 19 3.04 -3.00 -3.28
N ILE A 20 3.15 -1.69 -3.03
CA ILE A 20 2.39 -1.02 -1.95
C ILE A 20 0.89 -1.02 -2.26
N HIS A 21 0.50 -0.74 -3.50
CA HIS A 21 -0.90 -0.77 -3.93
C HIS A 21 -1.51 -2.15 -3.72
N GLU A 22 -0.89 -3.21 -4.26
CA GLU A 22 -1.43 -4.56 -4.10
C GLU A 22 -1.51 -4.99 -2.64
N MET A 23 -0.46 -4.70 -1.86
CA MET A 23 -0.44 -5.04 -0.44
C MET A 23 -1.55 -4.32 0.34
N SER A 24 -1.70 -3.02 0.15
CA SER A 24 -2.70 -2.21 0.86
C SER A 24 -4.13 -2.59 0.46
N THR A 25 -4.42 -2.74 -0.83
CA THR A 25 -5.73 -3.19 -1.34
C THR A 25 -6.08 -4.58 -0.81
N THR A 26 -5.13 -5.53 -0.85
CA THR A 26 -5.34 -6.88 -0.31
C THR A 26 -5.67 -6.85 1.18
N GLN A 27 -5.05 -5.97 1.97
CA GLN A 27 -5.41 -5.83 3.39
C GLN A 27 -6.80 -5.20 3.57
N GLY A 28 -7.21 -4.28 2.68
CA GLY A 28 -8.57 -3.77 2.66
C GLY A 28 -9.59 -4.89 2.47
N TYR A 29 -9.36 -5.81 1.53
CA TYR A 29 -10.20 -6.99 1.35
C TYR A 29 -10.23 -7.90 2.58
N ARG A 30 -9.07 -8.15 3.23
CA ARG A 30 -9.04 -8.95 4.47
C ARG A 30 -9.86 -8.31 5.59
N ARG A 31 -9.71 -7.00 5.81
CA ARG A 31 -10.54 -6.28 6.80
C ARG A 31 -12.02 -6.31 6.44
N LEU A 32 -12.35 -6.21 5.16
CA LEU A 32 -13.74 -6.27 4.72
C LEU A 32 -14.36 -7.66 4.97
N VAL A 33 -13.60 -8.74 4.77
CA VAL A 33 -14.04 -10.11 5.12
C VAL A 33 -14.41 -10.18 6.60
N ASP A 34 -13.53 -9.69 7.48
CA ASP A 34 -13.71 -9.78 8.93
C ASP A 34 -14.89 -8.91 9.41
N LEU A 35 -14.99 -7.68 8.89
CA LEU A 35 -16.02 -6.72 9.30
C LEU A 35 -17.42 -7.06 8.76
N ALA A 36 -17.52 -7.51 7.51
CA ALA A 36 -18.82 -7.81 6.89
C ALA A 36 -19.41 -9.13 7.39
N ASN A 37 -18.55 -10.09 7.80
CA ASN A 37 -18.95 -11.43 8.29
C ASN A 37 -20.04 -12.10 7.42
N HIS A 38 -19.95 -11.92 6.10
CA HIS A 38 -20.96 -12.40 5.15
C HIS A 38 -20.39 -13.56 4.33
N PRO A 39 -21.04 -14.74 4.30
CA PRO A 39 -20.44 -15.95 3.73
C PRO A 39 -20.12 -15.82 2.23
N VAL A 40 -21.05 -15.32 1.42
CA VAL A 40 -20.86 -15.14 -0.03
C VAL A 40 -19.77 -14.13 -0.35
N LEU A 41 -19.84 -12.93 0.24
CA LEU A 41 -18.81 -11.91 0.07
C LEU A 41 -17.42 -12.40 0.49
N SER A 42 -17.35 -13.14 1.60
CA SER A 42 -16.10 -13.71 2.09
C SER A 42 -15.47 -14.68 1.09
N GLU A 43 -16.28 -15.52 0.45
CA GLU A 43 -15.82 -16.44 -0.58
C GLU A 43 -15.26 -15.69 -1.80
N ILE A 44 -15.99 -14.68 -2.29
CA ILE A 44 -15.56 -13.85 -3.43
C ILE A 44 -14.23 -13.15 -3.10
N LEU A 45 -14.15 -12.46 -1.96
CA LEU A 45 -12.96 -11.72 -1.56
C LEU A 45 -11.76 -12.64 -1.35
N ARG A 46 -11.94 -13.86 -0.83
CA ARG A 46 -10.86 -14.85 -0.72
C ARG A 46 -10.34 -15.30 -2.08
N GLY A 47 -11.22 -15.40 -3.09
CA GLY A 47 -10.84 -15.61 -4.48
C GLY A 47 -9.95 -14.49 -5.00
N VAL A 48 -10.42 -13.23 -4.88
CA VAL A 48 -9.67 -12.04 -5.29
C VAL A 48 -8.32 -11.96 -4.58
N ILE A 49 -8.28 -12.12 -3.24
CA ILE A 49 -7.04 -12.11 -2.45
C ILE A 49 -6.03 -13.17 -2.94
N ARG A 50 -6.50 -14.32 -3.42
CA ARG A 50 -5.62 -15.38 -3.96
C ARG A 50 -4.94 -14.91 -5.23
N GLU A 51 -5.68 -14.26 -6.13
CA GLU A 51 -5.12 -13.69 -7.37
C GLU A 51 -4.14 -12.55 -7.06
N GLU A 52 -4.53 -11.61 -6.17
CA GLU A 52 -3.68 -10.48 -5.79
C GLU A 52 -2.39 -10.89 -5.08
N SER A 53 -2.35 -12.10 -4.48
CA SER A 53 -1.13 -12.62 -3.86
C SER A 53 -0.01 -12.83 -4.88
N ALA A 54 -0.35 -13.25 -6.11
CA ALA A 54 0.60 -13.43 -7.20
C ALA A 54 1.12 -12.07 -7.70
N HIS A 55 0.24 -11.07 -7.86
CA HIS A 55 0.62 -9.71 -8.23
C HIS A 55 1.53 -9.07 -7.18
N THR A 56 1.16 -9.19 -5.90
CA THR A 56 1.98 -8.72 -4.77
C THR A 56 3.38 -9.35 -4.81
N GLN A 57 3.46 -10.67 -5.02
CA GLN A 57 4.73 -11.36 -5.09
C GLN A 57 5.58 -10.88 -6.27
N PHE A 58 4.97 -10.73 -7.45
CA PHE A 58 5.62 -10.24 -8.65
C PHE A 58 6.22 -8.84 -8.43
N TYR A 59 5.38 -7.85 -8.12
CA TYR A 59 5.82 -6.45 -7.95
C TYR A 59 6.91 -6.34 -6.89
N ARG A 60 6.73 -6.99 -5.74
CA ARG A 60 7.68 -6.92 -4.63
C ARG A 60 9.02 -7.58 -4.97
N SER A 61 9.01 -8.68 -5.72
CA SER A 61 10.24 -9.38 -6.13
C SER A 61 11.03 -8.54 -7.14
N VAL A 62 10.35 -8.01 -8.16
CA VAL A 62 10.99 -7.13 -9.15
C VAL A 62 11.48 -5.84 -8.49
N ALA A 63 10.69 -5.23 -7.61
CA ALA A 63 11.11 -4.05 -6.85
C ALA A 63 12.41 -4.31 -6.09
N ARG A 64 12.52 -5.45 -5.37
CA ARG A 64 13.74 -5.80 -4.65
C ARG A 64 14.94 -5.92 -5.58
N ILE A 65 14.80 -6.63 -6.70
CA ILE A 65 15.87 -6.82 -7.69
C ILE A 65 16.33 -5.47 -8.27
N GLU A 66 15.40 -4.61 -8.66
CA GLU A 66 15.74 -3.31 -9.25
C GLU A 66 16.34 -2.33 -8.23
N LEU A 67 15.86 -2.36 -6.98
CA LEU A 67 16.40 -1.53 -5.90
C LEU A 67 17.82 -1.96 -5.49
N GLN A 68 18.15 -3.25 -5.56
CA GLN A 68 19.51 -3.75 -5.28
C GLN A 68 20.55 -3.25 -6.30
N LYS A 69 20.13 -2.91 -7.52
CA LYS A 69 21.06 -2.47 -8.59
C LYS A 69 21.59 -1.05 -8.40
N SER A 70 20.95 -0.20 -7.60
CA SER A 70 21.36 1.21 -7.47
C SER A 70 20.82 1.89 -6.21
N GLU A 71 21.72 2.44 -5.39
CA GLU A 71 21.35 3.30 -4.26
C GLU A 71 20.60 4.57 -4.69
N ILE A 72 20.89 5.10 -5.89
CA ILE A 72 20.18 6.27 -6.43
C ILE A 72 18.72 5.90 -6.70
N SER A 73 18.45 4.71 -7.25
CA SER A 73 17.08 4.21 -7.41
C SER A 73 16.40 4.07 -6.06
N GLN A 74 17.08 3.54 -5.03
CA GLN A 74 16.52 3.43 -3.68
C GLN A 74 16.10 4.79 -3.11
N LYS A 75 17.00 5.78 -3.15
CA LYS A 75 16.73 7.13 -2.64
C LYS A 75 15.59 7.80 -3.41
N LEU A 76 15.58 7.68 -4.74
CA LEU A 76 14.51 8.24 -5.58
C LEU A 76 13.16 7.58 -5.31
N SER A 77 13.10 6.24 -5.31
CA SER A 77 11.85 5.50 -5.04
C SER A 77 11.31 5.81 -3.65
N ARG A 78 12.18 5.84 -2.63
CA ARG A 78 11.81 6.22 -1.25
C ARG A 78 11.25 7.63 -1.20
N PHE A 79 11.93 8.59 -1.83
CA PHE A 79 11.49 9.98 -1.89
C PHE A 79 10.11 10.08 -2.54
N LEU A 80 9.93 9.47 -3.71
CA LEU A 80 8.67 9.54 -4.44
C LEU A 80 7.52 8.90 -3.65
N ILE A 81 7.74 7.75 -3.02
CA ILE A 81 6.71 7.11 -2.20
C ILE A 81 6.38 7.96 -0.98
N LYS A 82 7.39 8.47 -0.26
CA LYS A 82 7.18 9.31 0.93
C LYS A 82 6.30 10.53 0.63
N HIS A 83 6.49 11.15 -0.53
CA HIS A 83 5.83 12.42 -0.86
C HIS A 83 4.57 12.27 -1.71
N PHE A 84 4.51 11.28 -2.60
CA PHE A 84 3.45 11.20 -3.62
C PHE A 84 2.57 9.95 -3.51
N TRP A 85 2.87 9.01 -2.61
CA TRP A 85 1.97 7.89 -2.39
C TRP A 85 0.66 8.34 -1.72
N ALA A 86 -0.44 7.83 -2.26
CA ALA A 86 -1.78 7.96 -1.74
C ALA A 86 -2.52 6.62 -1.87
N PRO A 87 -3.60 6.38 -1.09
CA PRO A 87 -4.40 5.18 -1.20
C PRO A 87 -4.87 4.91 -2.65
N VAL A 88 -4.94 3.64 -3.04
CA VAL A 88 -5.39 3.23 -4.36
C VAL A 88 -6.79 3.79 -4.65
N GLY A 89 -6.99 4.30 -5.86
CA GLY A 89 -8.26 4.91 -6.26
C GLY A 89 -8.43 6.37 -5.81
N SER A 90 -7.43 6.98 -5.15
CA SER A 90 -7.43 8.42 -4.86
C SER A 90 -7.69 9.23 -6.14
N GLY A 91 -8.76 10.03 -6.14
CA GLY A 91 -9.20 10.84 -7.28
C GLY A 91 -10.22 10.16 -8.20
N ALA A 92 -10.50 8.86 -8.04
CA ALA A 92 -11.56 8.17 -8.78
C ALA A 92 -12.95 8.33 -8.16
N LYS A 93 -12.99 8.57 -6.84
CA LYS A 93 -14.20 8.86 -6.05
C LYS A 93 -14.00 10.14 -5.24
N PRO A 94 -15.10 10.79 -4.78
CA PRO A 94 -15.01 11.88 -3.82
C PRO A 94 -14.14 11.48 -2.63
N LYS A 95 -13.34 12.44 -2.16
CA LYS A 95 -12.35 12.18 -1.11
C LYS A 95 -13.02 11.66 0.15
N GLU A 96 -14.18 12.21 0.49
CA GLU A 96 -14.97 11.88 1.67
C GLU A 96 -15.43 10.41 1.66
N GLU A 97 -15.83 9.88 0.50
CA GLU A 97 -16.26 8.48 0.35
C GLU A 97 -15.07 7.51 0.51
N SER A 98 -13.93 7.86 -0.07
CA SER A 98 -12.71 7.06 0.04
C SER A 98 -12.16 7.07 1.47
N ASP A 99 -12.11 8.25 2.09
CA ASP A 99 -11.68 8.39 3.48
C ASP A 99 -12.63 7.64 4.43
N TYR A 100 -13.94 7.74 4.22
CA TYR A 100 -14.92 6.97 5.00
C TYR A 100 -14.69 5.46 4.88
N THR A 101 -14.44 4.96 3.67
CA THR A 101 -14.17 3.54 3.42
C THR A 101 -12.91 3.10 4.15
N ILE A 102 -11.81 3.83 3.97
CA ILE A 102 -10.51 3.53 4.61
C ILE A 102 -10.65 3.56 6.13
N ALA A 103 -11.25 4.60 6.69
CA ALA A 103 -11.43 4.74 8.12
C ALA A 103 -12.36 3.65 8.68
N THR A 104 -13.36 3.19 7.92
CA THR A 104 -14.20 2.06 8.34
C THR A 104 -13.39 0.76 8.40
N LEU A 105 -12.55 0.49 7.41
CA LEU A 105 -11.74 -0.74 7.35
C LEU A 105 -10.64 -0.81 8.43
N PHE A 106 -10.03 0.32 8.76
CA PHE A 106 -8.81 0.39 9.60
C PHE A 106 -8.97 1.25 10.86
N SER A 107 -10.20 1.51 11.32
CA SER A 107 -10.43 2.25 12.57
C SER A 107 -9.91 1.50 13.80
N GLY A 108 -9.57 2.27 14.84
CA GLY A 108 -9.07 1.78 16.12
C GLY A 108 -7.62 1.31 16.08
N ASP A 109 -7.06 1.08 17.27
CA ASP A 109 -5.66 0.67 17.43
C ASP A 109 -5.36 -0.63 16.69
N GLU A 110 -6.30 -1.59 16.72
CA GLU A 110 -6.17 -2.86 16.00
C GLU A 110 -6.04 -2.66 14.47
N GLY A 111 -6.84 -1.76 13.89
CA GLY A 111 -6.80 -1.47 12.45
C GLY A 111 -5.50 -0.78 12.03
N LEU A 112 -4.99 0.12 12.88
CA LEU A 112 -3.72 0.82 12.65
C LEU A 112 -2.51 -0.12 12.81
N GLU A 113 -2.51 -0.99 13.83
CA GLU A 113 -1.49 -2.03 13.99
C GLU A 113 -1.52 -3.02 12.82
N TRP A 114 -2.72 -3.39 12.35
CA TRP A 114 -2.90 -4.29 11.22
C TRP A 114 -2.22 -3.76 9.97
N ILE A 115 -2.48 -2.50 9.59
CA ILE A 115 -1.90 -1.92 8.37
C ILE A 115 -0.38 -1.74 8.51
N ASP A 116 0.10 -1.37 9.69
CA ASP A 116 1.53 -1.20 9.93
C ASP A 116 2.29 -2.51 9.75
N LYS A 117 1.84 -3.56 10.45
CA LYS A 117 2.45 -4.89 10.39
C LYS A 117 2.37 -5.51 9.00
N ASN A 118 1.21 -5.43 8.36
CA ASN A 118 0.94 -6.16 7.12
C ASN A 118 1.31 -5.40 5.84
N VAL A 119 1.60 -4.09 5.93
CA VAL A 119 2.02 -3.28 4.79
C VAL A 119 3.32 -2.54 5.08
N SER A 120 3.33 -1.56 5.98
CA SER A 120 4.49 -0.68 6.18
C SER A 120 5.76 -1.44 6.56
N GLN A 121 5.71 -2.27 7.61
CA GLN A 121 6.87 -3.07 8.04
C GLN A 121 7.36 -4.01 6.94
N ARG A 122 6.44 -4.64 6.19
CA ARG A 122 6.83 -5.49 5.06
C ARG A 122 7.50 -4.68 3.96
N ILE A 123 7.04 -3.48 3.66
CA ILE A 123 7.66 -2.59 2.67
C ILE A 123 9.05 -2.12 3.12
N GLN A 124 9.27 -1.90 4.41
CA GLN A 124 10.58 -1.53 4.96
C GLN A 124 11.69 -2.57 4.70
N THR A 125 11.33 -3.83 4.44
CA THR A 125 12.28 -4.89 4.05
C THR A 125 12.76 -4.80 2.59
N LEU A 126 12.32 -3.80 1.82
CA LEU A 126 12.89 -3.48 0.52
C LEU A 126 14.22 -2.70 0.71
N PRO A 127 15.21 -2.88 -0.16
CA PRO A 127 16.47 -2.15 -0.07
C PRO A 127 16.25 -0.64 -0.05
N GLY A 128 16.82 0.05 0.95
CA GLY A 128 16.69 1.51 1.14
C GLY A 128 15.37 1.99 1.75
N PHE A 129 14.46 1.08 2.13
CA PHE A 129 13.12 1.43 2.60
C PHE A 129 12.96 1.33 4.12
N ALA A 130 14.00 0.95 4.87
CA ALA A 130 13.96 0.92 6.34
C ALA A 130 13.38 2.21 6.95
N GLY A 131 12.48 2.08 7.92
CA GLY A 131 11.81 3.22 8.57
C GLY A 131 10.88 4.03 7.67
N LEU A 132 10.48 3.54 6.49
CA LEU A 132 9.42 4.17 5.70
C LEU A 132 8.05 3.78 6.28
N THR A 133 7.30 4.76 6.76
CA THR A 133 6.00 4.59 7.45
C THR A 133 4.82 5.21 6.72
N LYS A 134 5.04 5.78 5.52
CA LYS A 134 4.07 6.60 4.77
C LYS A 134 2.66 6.00 4.67
N VAL A 135 2.54 4.68 4.51
CA VAL A 135 1.22 4.02 4.43
C VAL A 135 0.50 4.10 5.78
N SER A 136 1.14 3.63 6.85
CA SER A 136 0.58 3.68 8.22
C SER A 136 0.24 5.12 8.60
N ASP A 137 1.16 6.06 8.36
CA ASP A 137 0.97 7.48 8.67
C ASP A 137 -0.27 8.02 7.97
N LYS A 138 -0.42 7.74 6.67
CA LYS A 138 -1.54 8.27 5.89
C LYS A 138 -2.88 7.68 6.30
N ILE A 139 -2.92 6.38 6.62
CA ILE A 139 -4.13 5.72 7.11
C ILE A 139 -4.48 6.23 8.51
N GLY A 140 -3.49 6.42 9.38
CA GLY A 140 -3.65 7.05 10.69
C GLY A 140 -4.24 8.46 10.61
N GLU A 141 -3.74 9.29 9.69
CA GLU A 141 -4.32 10.62 9.43
C GLU A 141 -5.81 10.53 9.07
N ILE A 142 -6.18 9.62 8.16
CA ILE A 142 -7.57 9.46 7.70
C ILE A 142 -8.47 8.97 8.83
N VAL A 143 -8.00 8.00 9.62
CA VAL A 143 -8.74 7.46 10.79
C VAL A 143 -8.95 8.55 11.84
N ALA A 144 -7.91 9.34 12.17
CA ALA A 144 -8.00 10.41 13.15
C ALA A 144 -9.00 11.51 12.74
N LEU A 145 -9.04 11.88 11.46
CA LEU A 145 -10.01 12.87 10.95
C LEU A 145 -11.47 12.40 11.09
N LYS A 146 -11.74 11.10 10.93
CA LYS A 146 -13.09 10.56 11.17
C LYS A 146 -13.48 10.66 12.63
N THR A 147 -12.58 10.37 13.57
CA THR A 147 -12.86 10.44 15.02
C THR A 147 -13.25 11.84 15.48
N LEU A 148 -12.72 12.89 14.84
CA LEU A 148 -13.03 14.30 15.16
C LEU A 148 -14.34 14.80 14.54
N SER A 149 -14.95 14.03 13.64
CA SER A 149 -16.14 14.42 12.87
C SER A 149 -17.44 13.78 13.42
N VAL A 150 -17.36 13.07 14.55
CA VAL A 150 -18.47 12.44 15.28
C VAL A 150 -18.66 13.16 16.60
#